data_AF-A0A2V6W8E8-F1
#
_entry.id   AF-A0A2V6W8E8-F1
#
_cell.length_a   1.000
_cell.length_b   1.000
_cell.length_c   1.000
_cell.angle_alpha   90.00
_cell.angle_beta   90.00
_cell.angle_gamma   90.00
#
_symmetry.space_group_name_H-M   'P 1'
#
loop_
_entity.id
_entity.type
_entity.pdbx_description
1 polymer ?
#
loop_
_entity_poly.entity_id
_entity_poly.type
_entity_poly.pdbx_seq_one_letter_code
_entity_poly.pdbx_strand_id
1 'polypeptide(L)'
;MGFHMFDVGFQEMLLIMVLALIVFGPSKLPELGKMIGRAMREFRRASDEFRSTVETNLNIHDLDLPSASSPAPAGLFPTIAPSGSSAPAESAPAIPAAPGDAEPSPEAGGVATEQEATGARYWAQRGSRLFHSRDCGWATRIASAERIPFETVARAREEGHVACPVCEPVEVGLAL
;
A
#
# COMPACT_ATOMS: atom_id res chain seq x y z
N MET A 1 -0.88 -29.29 35.75
CA MET A 1 -1.20 -28.80 34.39
C MET A 1 -2.50 -28.03 34.44
N GLY A 2 -2.46 -26.72 34.69
CA GLY A 2 -3.61 -25.84 34.54
C GLY A 2 -3.45 -25.10 33.22
N PHE A 3 -4.26 -25.44 32.21
CA PHE A 3 -4.31 -24.68 30.97
C PHE A 3 -5.06 -23.38 31.22
N HIS A 4 -4.41 -22.27 30.87
CA HIS A 4 -4.93 -20.91 30.86
C HIS A 4 -6.29 -20.88 30.16
N MET A 5 -7.38 -20.77 30.93
CA MET A 5 -8.73 -20.80 30.36
C MET A 5 -9.26 -19.40 30.00
N PHE A 6 -8.52 -18.33 30.30
CA PHE A 6 -8.90 -16.94 30.01
C PHE A 6 -7.73 -15.97 29.80
N ASP A 7 -6.50 -16.48 29.68
CA ASP A 7 -5.40 -15.71 29.11
C ASP A 7 -5.31 -16.14 27.65
N VAL A 8 -6.26 -15.69 26.82
CA VAL A 8 -6.01 -15.71 25.36
C VAL A 8 -4.94 -14.66 25.14
N GLY A 9 -3.71 -15.05 25.43
CA GLY A 9 -2.56 -14.22 25.29
C GLY A 9 -2.37 -13.91 23.81
N PHE A 10 -1.54 -12.90 23.56
CA PHE A 10 -1.06 -12.61 22.22
C PHE A 10 -0.52 -13.88 21.51
N GLN A 11 0.02 -14.82 22.28
CA GLN A 11 0.55 -16.10 21.79
C GLN A 11 -0.53 -17.05 21.24
N GLU A 12 -1.66 -17.27 21.93
CA GLU A 12 -2.76 -18.07 21.35
C GLU A 12 -3.36 -17.39 20.11
N MET A 13 -3.54 -16.07 20.13
CA MET A 13 -4.03 -15.32 18.96
C MET A 13 -3.10 -15.46 17.76
N LEU A 14 -1.78 -15.40 17.97
CA LEU A 14 -0.79 -15.57 16.92
C LEU A 14 -0.78 -17.01 16.38
N LEU A 15 -0.94 -18.01 17.24
CA LEU A 15 -1.02 -19.41 16.82
C LEU A 15 -2.25 -19.68 15.94
N ILE A 16 -3.42 -19.16 16.32
CA ILE A 16 -4.64 -19.26 15.52
C ILE A 16 -4.48 -18.49 14.20
N MET A 17 -3.85 -17.30 14.23
CA MET A 17 -3.59 -16.51 13.03
C MET A 17 -2.67 -17.26 12.05
N VAL A 18 -1.62 -17.91 12.53
CA VAL A 18 -0.73 -18.74 11.68
C VAL A 18 -1.51 -19.90 11.08
N LEU A 19 -2.35 -20.58 11.86
CA LEU A 19 -3.16 -21.68 11.35
C LEU A 19 -4.15 -21.20 10.27
N ALA A 20 -4.80 -20.06 10.50
CA ALA A 20 -5.67 -19.41 9.51
C ALA A 20 -4.89 -19.01 8.25
N LEU A 21 -3.66 -18.50 8.40
CA LEU A 21 -2.78 -18.16 7.28
C LEU A 21 -2.37 -19.38 6.46
N ILE A 22 -2.22 -20.57 7.07
CA ILE A 22 -1.93 -21.80 6.33
C ILE A 22 -3.16 -22.25 5.53
N VAL A 23 -4.36 -22.18 6.14
CA VAL A 23 -5.60 -22.62 5.49
C VAL A 23 -6.01 -21.66 4.36
N PHE A 24 -5.99 -20.35 4.62
CA PHE A 24 -6.45 -19.34 3.68
C PHE A 24 -5.32 -18.77 2.80
N GLY A 25 -4.07 -18.83 3.25
CA GLY A 25 -2.91 -18.22 2.59
C GLY A 25 -2.68 -16.76 2.99
N PRO A 26 -1.41 -16.30 3.12
CA PRO A 26 -1.08 -14.92 3.48
C PRO A 26 -1.51 -13.88 2.44
N SER A 27 -1.72 -14.28 1.19
CA SER A 27 -2.21 -13.39 0.15
C SER A 27 -3.71 -13.13 0.22
N LYS A 28 -4.50 -14.01 0.87
CA LYS A 28 -5.96 -13.90 0.94
C LYS A 28 -6.45 -12.99 2.06
N LEU A 29 -5.76 -12.95 3.21
CA LEU A 29 -6.08 -12.00 4.28
C LEU A 29 -6.09 -10.52 3.84
N PRO A 30 -5.07 -9.98 3.15
CA PRO A 30 -5.09 -8.59 2.70
C PRO A 30 -6.13 -8.36 1.59
N GLU A 31 -6.47 -9.37 0.80
CA GLU A 31 -7.53 -9.30 -0.21
C GLU A 31 -8.91 -9.17 0.46
N LEU A 32 -9.20 -10.02 1.46
CA LEU A 32 -10.39 -9.94 2.32
C LEU A 32 -10.47 -8.62 3.08
N GLY A 33 -9.36 -8.17 3.67
CA GLY A 33 -9.28 -6.90 4.38
C GLY A 33 -9.57 -5.68 3.49
N LYS A 34 -9.12 -5.71 2.22
CA LYS A 34 -9.46 -4.66 1.24
C LYS A 34 -10.95 -4.65 0.90
N MET A 35 -11.57 -5.83 0.76
CA MET A 35 -13.00 -5.94 0.48
C MET A 35 -13.84 -5.43 1.67
N ILE A 36 -13.53 -5.89 2.88
CA ILE A 36 -14.19 -5.47 4.12
C ILE A 36 -13.94 -4.00 4.40
N GLY A 37 -12.72 -3.50 4.18
CA GLY A 37 -12.37 -2.10 4.40
C GLY A 37 -13.12 -1.15 3.46
N ARG A 38 -13.30 -1.53 2.18
CA ARG A 38 -14.15 -0.76 1.26
C ARG A 38 -15.61 -0.77 1.70
N ALA A 39 -16.15 -1.93 2.08
CA ALA A 39 -17.52 -2.04 2.58
C ALA A 39 -17.74 -1.21 3.85
N MET A 40 -16.79 -1.24 4.79
CA MET A 40 -16.85 -0.47 6.03
C MET A 40 -16.75 1.04 5.77
N ARG A 41 -15.94 1.47 4.80
CA ARG A 41 -15.84 2.87 4.41
C ARG A 41 -17.13 3.39 3.78
N GLU A 42 -17.75 2.61 2.91
CA GLU A 42 -19.04 2.94 2.30
C GLU A 42 -20.16 2.94 3.35
N PHE A 43 -20.19 1.94 4.23
CA PHE A 43 -21.13 1.87 5.34
C PHE A 43 -21.01 3.08 6.27
N ARG A 44 -19.79 3.51 6.57
CA ARG A 44 -19.55 4.67 7.44
C ARG A 44 -20.00 5.97 6.77
N ARG A 45 -19.72 6.14 5.48
CA ARG A 45 -20.19 7.29 4.69
C ARG A 45 -21.72 7.36 4.64
N ALA A 46 -22.38 6.23 4.38
CA ALA A 46 -23.83 6.13 4.42
C ALA A 46 -24.36 6.45 5.83
N SER A 47 -23.74 5.90 6.88
CA SER A 47 -24.10 6.16 8.28
C SER A 47 -23.98 7.64 8.64
N ASP A 48 -22.93 8.32 8.18
CA ASP A 48 -22.72 9.75 8.40
C ASP A 48 -23.77 10.60 7.67
N GLU A 49 -24.16 10.21 6.45
CA GLU A 49 -25.22 10.87 5.68
C GLU A 49 -26.60 10.68 6.34
N PHE A 50 -26.90 9.48 6.82
CA PHE A 50 -28.10 9.21 7.62
C PHE A 50 -28.14 10.05 8.89
N ARG A 51 -27.02 10.10 9.62
CA ARG A 51 -26.92 10.92 10.84
C ARG A 51 -27.14 12.40 10.55
N SER A 52 -26.49 12.94 9.51
CA SER A 52 -26.66 14.34 9.10
C SER A 52 -28.10 14.65 8.69
N THR A 53 -28.76 13.72 8.01
CA THR A 53 -30.17 13.85 7.60
C THR A 53 -31.08 13.86 8.82
N VAL A 54 -30.87 12.94 9.77
CA VAL A 54 -31.66 12.84 11.00
C VAL A 54 -31.46 14.09 11.86
N GLU A 55 -30.23 14.55 12.06
CA GLU A 55 -29.93 15.78 12.80
C GLU A 55 -30.54 17.02 12.12
N THR A 56 -30.47 17.12 10.79
CA THR A 56 -31.06 18.25 10.03
C THR A 56 -32.59 18.26 10.09
N ASN A 57 -33.25 17.09 10.09
CA ASN A 57 -34.71 17.01 10.15
C ASN A 57 -35.25 17.11 11.59
N LEU A 58 -34.51 16.65 12.61
CA LEU A 58 -34.91 16.77 14.01
C LEU A 58 -34.63 18.17 14.59
N ASN A 59 -33.64 18.91 14.07
CA ASN A 59 -33.38 20.30 14.47
C ASN A 59 -34.42 21.32 13.94
N ILE A 60 -35.49 20.87 13.29
CA ILE A 60 -36.62 21.71 12.83
C ILE A 60 -37.84 21.59 13.78
N HIS A 61 -37.85 20.62 14.71
CA HIS A 61 -39.03 20.34 15.55
C HIS A 61 -38.81 20.31 17.07
N ASP A 62 -37.66 20.75 17.58
CA ASP A 62 -37.58 21.25 18.96
C ASP A 62 -37.92 22.75 18.97
N LEU A 63 -39.23 22.99 18.90
CA LEU A 63 -39.84 24.23 19.31
C LEU A 63 -39.44 24.53 20.76
N ASP A 64 -39.01 25.77 20.98
CA ASP A 64 -39.35 26.60 22.13
C ASP A 64 -39.95 25.85 23.35
N LEU A 65 -39.07 25.36 24.22
CA LEU A 65 -39.42 25.12 25.62
C LEU A 65 -38.32 25.71 26.50
N PRO A 66 -38.57 26.84 27.19
CA PRO A 66 -37.67 27.32 28.22
C PRO A 66 -37.71 26.32 29.39
N SER A 67 -36.82 25.33 29.38
CA SER A 67 -36.60 24.47 30.54
C SER A 67 -35.70 25.21 31.53
N ALA A 68 -36.35 25.96 32.41
CA ALA A 68 -35.72 26.53 33.58
C ALA A 68 -35.21 25.42 34.52
N SER A 69 -33.97 25.63 35.01
CA SER A 69 -33.38 25.11 36.26
C SER A 69 -33.10 23.61 36.42
N SER A 70 -31.81 23.23 36.51
CA SER A 70 -31.03 23.11 37.78
C SER A 70 -29.73 22.29 37.55
N PRO A 71 -28.80 22.16 38.52
CA PRO A 71 -27.56 22.90 38.64
C PRO A 71 -26.30 22.09 38.29
N ALA A 72 -25.19 22.81 38.13
CA ALA A 72 -23.85 22.31 37.85
C ALA A 72 -23.35 21.23 38.85
N PRO A 73 -22.67 20.19 38.35
CA PRO A 73 -21.50 19.66 39.02
C PRO A 73 -20.24 20.33 38.44
N ALA A 74 -19.58 21.11 39.28
CA ALA A 74 -18.19 21.50 39.07
C ALA A 74 -17.35 20.22 38.86
N GLY A 75 -16.67 20.13 37.72
CA GLY A 75 -15.87 18.96 37.35
C GLY A 75 -14.85 19.28 36.27
N LEU A 76 -13.74 19.89 36.70
CA LEU A 76 -12.37 19.77 36.16
C LEU A 76 -12.23 19.67 34.63
N PHE A 77 -11.98 20.82 34.02
CA PHE A 77 -11.45 20.94 32.66
C PHE A 77 -9.95 20.59 32.66
N PRO A 78 -9.45 19.60 31.91
CA PRO A 78 -8.12 19.70 31.34
C PRO A 78 -8.23 20.63 30.13
N THR A 79 -7.78 21.87 30.30
CA THR A 79 -7.50 22.75 29.16
C THR A 79 -6.29 22.17 28.42
N ILE A 80 -6.51 21.68 27.21
CA ILE A 80 -5.43 21.53 26.24
C ILE A 80 -5.93 22.25 24.99
N ALA A 81 -5.52 23.51 24.88
CA ALA A 81 -5.77 24.35 23.72
C ALA A 81 -5.10 23.73 22.47
N PRO A 82 -5.74 23.81 21.29
CA PRO A 82 -5.06 23.57 20.02
C PRO A 82 -4.15 24.77 19.73
N SER A 83 -2.86 24.63 20.00
CA SER A 83 -1.85 25.55 19.46
C SER A 83 -1.61 25.19 17.99
N GLY A 84 -2.07 26.06 17.11
CA GLY A 84 -1.88 25.92 15.67
C GLY A 84 -0.50 26.36 15.20
N SER A 85 -0.27 26.07 13.92
CA SER A 85 0.62 26.81 13.00
C SER A 85 2.12 26.59 13.14
N SER A 86 2.71 25.79 12.24
CA SER A 86 3.38 26.27 11.02
C SER A 86 4.31 25.19 10.43
N ALA A 87 4.19 24.97 9.12
CA ALA A 87 5.13 24.22 8.26
C ALA A 87 6.39 25.10 7.95
N PRO A 88 7.30 24.74 7.02
CA PRO A 88 8.06 23.50 6.75
C PRO A 88 9.59 23.76 6.82
N ALA A 89 10.43 22.72 6.83
CA ALA A 89 11.86 22.80 6.48
C ALA A 89 12.23 21.46 5.84
N GLU A 90 12.45 21.33 4.52
CA GLU A 90 13.52 21.90 3.70
C GLU A 90 14.90 21.82 4.36
N SER A 91 15.64 20.75 4.06
CA SER A 91 16.96 20.79 3.41
C SER A 91 17.58 19.38 3.36
N ALA A 92 17.96 18.97 2.16
CA ALA A 92 18.72 17.75 1.84
C ALA A 92 20.22 17.90 2.23
N PRO A 93 21.14 17.08 1.70
CA PRO A 93 21.52 15.72 2.09
C PRO A 93 23.01 15.63 2.54
N ALA A 94 23.46 14.50 3.10
CA ALA A 94 24.89 14.14 3.11
C ALA A 94 25.14 12.64 3.35
N ILE A 95 25.87 12.02 2.42
CA ILE A 95 26.61 10.76 2.55
C ILE A 95 28.08 11.13 2.84
N PRO A 96 28.82 10.39 3.68
CA PRO A 96 29.91 9.50 3.19
C PRO A 96 30.07 8.26 4.10
N ALA A 97 30.86 7.21 3.88
CA ALA A 97 31.60 6.56 2.79
C ALA A 97 32.12 5.23 3.40
N ALA A 98 32.38 4.21 2.57
CA ALA A 98 33.01 2.91 2.91
C ALA A 98 34.52 3.09 3.32
N PRO A 99 35.40 2.06 3.58
CA PRO A 99 35.54 0.77 2.85
C PRO A 99 36.14 -0.45 3.62
N GLY A 100 36.31 -1.57 2.89
CA GLY A 100 37.36 -2.60 3.06
C GLY A 100 36.88 -3.99 3.53
N ASP A 101 37.24 -5.14 2.96
CA ASP A 101 38.11 -5.54 1.83
C ASP A 101 37.83 -7.03 1.50
N ALA A 102 38.06 -7.44 0.24
CA ALA A 102 38.67 -8.71 -0.22
C ALA A 102 38.01 -9.37 -1.47
N GLU A 103 38.76 -9.37 -2.57
CA GLU A 103 38.66 -10.18 -3.82
C GLU A 103 40.06 -10.87 -4.02
N PRO A 104 40.37 -11.83 -4.95
CA PRO A 104 39.59 -12.30 -6.13
C PRO A 104 39.72 -13.78 -6.65
N SER A 105 38.85 -14.11 -7.65
CA SER A 105 39.05 -14.93 -8.90
C SER A 105 38.97 -16.48 -8.93
N PRO A 106 38.78 -17.14 -10.12
CA PRO A 106 37.70 -17.10 -11.14
C PRO A 106 37.10 -18.52 -11.43
N GLU A 107 36.02 -18.73 -12.22
CA GLU A 107 36.09 -19.23 -13.61
C GLU A 107 34.67 -19.38 -14.26
N ALA A 108 34.58 -18.90 -15.51
CA ALA A 108 33.69 -19.31 -16.61
C ALA A 108 32.19 -18.89 -16.67
N GLY A 109 31.92 -17.81 -17.42
CA GLY A 109 31.10 -17.90 -18.63
C GLY A 109 29.78 -17.11 -18.69
N GLY A 110 29.77 -16.01 -19.45
CA GLY A 110 28.54 -15.47 -20.07
C GLY A 110 28.31 -13.97 -19.86
N VAL A 111 28.69 -13.19 -20.88
CA VAL A 111 28.57 -11.73 -21.00
C VAL A 111 27.11 -11.25 -20.91
N ALA A 112 26.80 -10.39 -19.93
CA ALA A 112 25.74 -9.38 -20.05
C ALA A 112 26.04 -8.20 -19.09
N THR A 113 26.05 -7.01 -19.67
CA THR A 113 26.59 -5.75 -19.16
C THR A 113 25.83 -5.21 -17.95
N GLU A 114 26.50 -5.12 -16.79
CA GLU A 114 25.96 -4.55 -15.54
C GLU A 114 25.68 -3.03 -15.62
N GLN A 115 26.16 -2.35 -16.68
CA GLN A 115 25.94 -0.92 -16.92
C GLN A 115 24.66 -0.58 -17.69
N GLU A 116 23.94 -1.55 -18.26
CA GLU A 116 22.73 -1.32 -19.07
C GLU A 116 21.42 -1.41 -18.25
N ALA A 117 21.50 -1.79 -16.97
CA ALA A 117 20.33 -1.93 -16.09
C ALA A 117 19.78 -0.59 -15.57
N THR A 118 20.58 0.49 -15.57
CA THR A 118 20.18 1.81 -15.04
C THR A 118 19.22 2.56 -15.97
N GLY A 119 19.22 2.26 -17.27
CA GLY A 119 18.36 2.88 -18.28
C GLY A 119 17.07 2.13 -18.61
N ALA A 120 16.92 0.90 -18.11
CA ALA A 120 15.81 0.03 -18.48
C ALA A 120 14.46 0.53 -17.91
N ARG A 121 13.59 1.01 -18.81
CA ARG A 121 12.25 1.50 -18.48
C ARG A 121 11.18 0.41 -18.43
N TYR A 122 11.47 -0.75 -19.01
CA TYR A 122 10.55 -1.87 -19.12
C TYR A 122 11.20 -3.16 -18.65
N TRP A 123 10.40 -4.08 -18.11
CA TRP A 123 10.84 -5.38 -17.60
C TRP A 123 9.94 -6.49 -18.16
N ALA A 124 10.52 -7.56 -18.68
CA ALA A 124 9.81 -8.80 -18.96
C ALA A 124 10.15 -9.89 -17.94
N GLN A 125 9.26 -10.86 -17.75
CA GLN A 125 9.54 -12.03 -16.92
C GLN A 125 10.09 -13.17 -17.78
N ARG A 126 11.19 -13.77 -17.34
CA ARG A 126 11.82 -14.94 -17.98
C ARG A 126 10.82 -16.11 -18.05
N GLY A 127 10.58 -16.62 -19.26
CA GLY A 127 9.59 -17.68 -19.52
C GLY A 127 8.17 -17.18 -19.82
N SER A 128 7.93 -15.87 -19.74
CA SER A 128 6.68 -15.25 -20.16
C SER A 128 6.88 -14.43 -21.45
N ARG A 129 5.82 -14.31 -22.25
CA ARG A 129 5.81 -13.44 -23.44
C ARG A 129 5.37 -12.02 -23.11
N LEU A 130 5.18 -11.65 -21.85
CA LEU A 130 4.65 -10.33 -21.48
C LEU A 130 5.78 -9.42 -20.97
N PHE A 131 5.80 -8.18 -21.43
CA PHE A 131 6.65 -7.13 -20.86
C PHE A 131 5.79 -6.03 -20.20
N HIS A 132 6.33 -5.43 -19.15
CA HIS A 132 5.66 -4.48 -18.27
C HIS A 132 6.47 -3.19 -18.15
N SER A 133 5.78 -2.06 -17.92
CA SER A 133 6.44 -0.83 -17.46
C SER A 133 6.93 -0.99 -16.02
N ARG A 134 7.98 -0.25 -15.65
CA ARG A 134 8.54 -0.19 -14.29
C ARG A 134 7.50 0.13 -13.21
N ASP A 135 6.49 0.92 -13.57
CA ASP A 135 5.42 1.38 -12.66
C ASP A 135 4.24 0.41 -12.56
N CYS A 136 4.28 -0.72 -13.26
CA CYS A 136 3.17 -1.66 -13.29
C CYS A 136 3.13 -2.49 -11.98
N GLY A 137 1.98 -2.54 -11.30
CA GLY A 137 1.81 -3.24 -10.02
C GLY A 137 1.99 -4.77 -10.09
N TRP A 138 2.05 -5.34 -11.29
CA TRP A 138 2.47 -6.72 -11.51
C TRP A 138 4.00 -6.86 -11.54
N ALA A 139 4.69 -5.88 -12.12
CA ALA A 139 6.14 -5.86 -12.28
C ALA A 139 6.88 -5.85 -10.93
N THR A 140 6.28 -5.26 -9.91
CA THR A 140 6.80 -5.26 -8.53
C THR A 140 6.83 -6.64 -7.88
N ARG A 141 6.08 -7.63 -8.40
CA ARG A 141 6.04 -9.01 -7.86
C ARG A 141 7.02 -9.95 -8.56
N ILE A 142 7.58 -9.57 -9.71
CA ILE A 142 8.54 -10.41 -10.44
C ILE A 142 9.86 -10.41 -9.68
N ALA A 143 10.42 -11.58 -9.38
CA ALA A 143 11.71 -11.70 -8.70
C ALA A 143 12.83 -11.05 -9.53
N SER A 144 13.77 -10.35 -8.90
CA SER A 144 14.83 -9.62 -9.61
C SER A 144 15.67 -10.52 -10.54
N ALA A 145 15.88 -11.79 -10.15
CA ALA A 145 16.61 -12.78 -10.95
C ALA A 145 15.85 -13.25 -12.22
N GLU A 146 14.55 -12.99 -12.32
CA GLU A 146 13.72 -13.37 -13.47
C GLU A 146 13.42 -12.19 -14.39
N ARG A 147 13.89 -10.98 -14.06
CA ARG A 147 13.62 -9.77 -14.86
C ARG A 147 14.60 -9.65 -16.01
N ILE A 148 14.05 -9.46 -17.21
CA ILE A 148 14.81 -9.11 -18.41
C ILE A 148 14.60 -7.61 -18.66
N PRO A 149 15.64 -6.77 -18.55
CA PRO A 149 15.54 -5.33 -18.73
C PRO A 149 15.43 -4.93 -20.20
N PHE A 150 14.57 -3.96 -20.48
CA PHE A 150 14.38 -3.36 -21.80
C PHE A 150 14.35 -1.83 -21.71
N GLU A 151 15.07 -1.17 -22.62
CA GLU A 151 15.10 0.30 -22.69
C GLU A 151 13.91 0.87 -23.48
N THR A 152 13.46 0.15 -24.51
CA THR A 152 12.39 0.57 -25.43
C THR A 152 11.37 -0.54 -25.69
N VAL A 153 10.16 -0.15 -26.06
CA VAL A 153 9.08 -1.08 -26.44
C VAL A 153 9.39 -1.81 -27.76
N ALA A 154 10.07 -1.13 -28.70
CA ALA A 154 10.43 -1.70 -29.99
C ALA A 154 11.33 -2.94 -29.82
N ARG A 155 12.40 -2.82 -29.01
CA ARG A 155 13.32 -3.92 -28.71
C ARG A 155 12.61 -5.13 -28.08
N ALA A 156 11.69 -4.87 -27.15
CA ALA A 156 10.90 -5.93 -26.53
C ALA A 156 10.00 -6.68 -27.54
N ARG A 157 9.41 -5.96 -28.50
CA ARG A 157 8.57 -6.56 -29.56
C ARG A 157 9.39 -7.34 -30.59
N GLU A 158 10.58 -6.87 -30.93
CA GLU A 158 11.52 -7.58 -31.82
C GLU A 158 11.94 -8.93 -31.23
N GLU A 159 12.11 -8.99 -29.91
CA GLU A 159 12.37 -10.24 -29.17
C GLU A 159 11.12 -11.11 -28.95
N GLY A 160 9.97 -10.72 -29.51
CA GLY A 160 8.73 -11.48 -29.48
C GLY A 160 7.92 -11.36 -28.19
N HIS A 161 8.19 -10.34 -27.37
CA HIS A 161 7.38 -10.01 -26.21
C HIS A 161 6.19 -9.11 -26.59
N VAL A 162 5.05 -9.41 -25.99
CA VAL A 162 3.78 -8.72 -26.12
C VAL A 162 3.65 -7.73 -24.96
N ALA A 163 3.10 -6.55 -25.25
CA ALA A 163 2.80 -5.58 -24.19
C ALA A 163 1.74 -6.14 -23.26
N CYS A 164 1.90 -5.93 -21.96
CA CYS A 164 0.84 -6.21 -21.02
C CYS A 164 -0.37 -5.30 -21.33
N PRO A 165 -1.59 -5.83 -21.53
CA PRO A 165 -2.78 -5.03 -21.86
C PRO A 165 -3.15 -4.02 -20.76
N VAL A 166 -2.67 -4.24 -19.53
CA VAL A 166 -2.85 -3.32 -18.39
C VAL A 166 -1.80 -2.22 -18.38
N CYS A 167 -0.59 -2.53 -18.84
CA CYS A 167 0.51 -1.57 -18.91
C CYS A 167 0.69 -1.04 -20.35
N GLU A 168 -0.30 -1.23 -21.23
CA GLU A 168 -0.20 -0.94 -22.66
C GLU A 168 0.09 0.55 -22.81
N PRO A 169 1.29 0.94 -23.27
CA PRO A 169 1.51 2.31 -23.63
C PRO A 169 0.59 2.53 -24.83
N VAL A 170 -0.44 3.35 -24.65
CA VAL A 170 -1.16 3.96 -25.75
C VAL A 170 -0.12 4.76 -26.53
N GLU A 171 0.50 4.11 -27.51
CA GLU A 171 1.12 4.78 -28.64
C GLU A 171 -0.07 5.28 -29.47
N VAL A 172 -0.77 6.31 -28.97
CA VAL A 172 -1.63 7.12 -29.82
C VAL A 172 -0.71 7.65 -30.92
N GLY A 173 -0.96 7.13 -32.11
CA GLY A 173 -0.16 7.28 -33.31
C GLY A 173 0.54 8.63 -33.46
N LEU A 174 1.87 8.58 -33.48
CA LEU A 174 2.64 9.36 -34.45
C LEU A 174 2.43 8.75 -35.85
N ALA A 175 1.20 8.89 -36.33
CA ALA A 175 0.80 8.56 -37.69
C ALA A 175 -0.31 9.55 -38.08
N LEU A 176 0.10 10.82 -38.26
CA LEU A 176 -0.39 11.82 -39.23
C LEU A 176 0.33 13.15 -39.00
#